data_AF-A0A536GX07-F1
#
_entry.id   AF-A0A536GX07-F1
#
_cell.length_a   1.000
_cell.length_b   1.000
_cell.length_c   1.000
_cell.angle_alpha   90.00
_cell.angle_beta   90.00
_cell.angle_gamma   90.00
#
_symmetry.space_group_name_H-M   'P 1'
#
loop_
_entity.id
_entity.type
_entity.pdbx_description
1 polymer ?
#
loop_
_entity_poly.entity_id
_entity_poly.type
_entity_poly.pdbx_seq_one_letter_code
_entity_poly.pdbx_strand_id
1 'polypeptide(L)'
;MQLRGRMLGCLSQGRRSGQGDSADEARHDDAFRSSVRKPRGVKAPPVSAEAPTSAGASTRAYRPEMARGWWLRQRHYFLYMVREFTAVPMALWLLWFLVEIQRASNGPKGYYPHSSPGFVVFSVIVLGFALYHSYTFLSLAGVIIHIKGVSSRLIVLSQFALWFVASVVIAAALIGFAR
;
A
#
# COMPACT_ATOMS: atom_id res chain seq x y z
N MET A 1 37.01 -60.90 17.66
CA MET A 1 35.67 -60.36 17.97
C MET A 1 35.15 -59.63 16.74
N GLN A 2 33.98 -60.05 16.24
CA GLN A 2 33.28 -59.40 15.13
C GLN A 2 32.74 -58.02 15.53
N LEU A 3 32.65 -57.10 14.56
CA LEU A 3 31.47 -56.32 14.14
C LEU A 3 31.98 -55.03 13.43
N ARG A 4 32.03 -54.96 12.08
CA ARG A 4 30.94 -54.71 11.10
C ARG A 4 30.61 -53.21 10.95
N GLY A 5 30.93 -52.63 9.78
CA GLY A 5 30.36 -51.35 9.36
C GLY A 5 31.06 -50.56 8.24
N ARG A 6 30.96 -51.04 6.98
CA ARG A 6 30.95 -50.35 5.65
C ARG A 6 31.64 -48.96 5.51
N MET A 7 32.73 -48.77 4.73
CA MET A 7 32.84 -48.70 3.24
C MET A 7 31.75 -47.80 2.58
N LEU A 8 31.95 -46.76 1.76
CA LEU A 8 33.03 -46.12 0.96
C LEU A 8 32.55 -44.64 0.78
N GLY A 9 33.34 -43.59 0.61
CA GLY A 9 34.47 -43.41 -0.29
C GLY A 9 34.10 -42.45 -1.44
N CYS A 10 34.42 -41.16 -1.25
CA CYS A 10 34.91 -40.13 -2.21
C CYS A 10 34.25 -39.77 -3.57
N LEU A 11 34.52 -38.50 -3.92
CA LEU A 11 34.52 -37.77 -5.22
C LEU A 11 33.30 -36.82 -5.44
N SER A 12 33.38 -35.49 -5.60
CA SER A 12 34.30 -34.49 -6.21
C SER A 12 33.99 -34.09 -7.66
N GLN A 13 33.73 -32.78 -7.83
CA GLN A 13 33.97 -31.89 -8.99
C GLN A 13 32.97 -31.80 -10.17
N GLY A 14 32.56 -30.56 -10.47
CA GLY A 14 31.97 -30.17 -11.75
C GLY A 14 31.56 -28.68 -11.81
N ARG A 15 32.34 -27.86 -12.52
CA ARG A 15 32.28 -26.39 -12.66
C ARG A 15 31.88 -26.04 -14.10
N ARG A 16 30.80 -25.28 -14.37
CA ARG A 16 30.75 -24.16 -15.37
C ARG A 16 29.35 -23.61 -15.68
N SER A 17 29.28 -22.27 -15.67
CA SER A 17 28.70 -21.30 -16.63
C SER A 17 27.57 -21.70 -17.59
N GLY A 18 26.55 -20.83 -17.67
CA GLY A 18 25.70 -20.70 -18.86
C GLY A 18 24.62 -19.64 -18.70
N GLN A 19 24.89 -18.43 -19.18
CA GLN A 19 23.91 -17.39 -19.52
C GLN A 19 22.80 -18.00 -20.40
N GLY A 20 21.54 -17.88 -20.01
CA GLY A 20 20.37 -18.36 -20.76
C GLY A 20 19.31 -17.26 -20.86
N ASP A 21 18.89 -16.99 -22.10
CA ASP A 21 17.98 -15.95 -22.57
C ASP A 21 16.57 -16.01 -21.92
N SER A 22 16.02 -14.85 -21.54
CA SER A 22 14.67 -14.71 -20.97
C SER A 22 13.52 -14.92 -21.97
N ALA A 23 13.83 -15.24 -23.24
CA ALA A 23 12.84 -15.40 -24.31
C ALA A 23 12.29 -16.83 -24.45
N ASP A 24 12.97 -17.84 -23.91
CA ASP A 24 12.53 -19.24 -24.02
C ASP A 24 11.54 -19.67 -22.92
N GLU A 25 11.48 -18.95 -21.79
CA GLU A 25 10.57 -19.27 -20.68
C GLU A 25 9.10 -19.01 -21.04
N ALA A 26 8.83 -17.98 -21.86
CA ALA A 26 7.48 -17.63 -22.30
C ALA A 26 6.84 -18.69 -23.23
N ARG A 27 7.64 -19.48 -23.95
CA ARG A 27 7.13 -20.53 -24.84
C ARG A 27 6.68 -21.79 -24.09
N HIS A 28 7.26 -22.04 -22.92
CA HIS A 28 6.90 -23.21 -22.12
C HIS A 28 5.58 -23.03 -21.36
N ASP A 29 5.25 -21.80 -20.94
CA ASP A 29 3.99 -21.50 -20.26
C ASP A 29 2.75 -21.55 -21.18
N ASP A 30 2.89 -21.11 -22.44
CA ASP A 30 1.79 -21.17 -23.42
C ASP A 30 1.48 -22.61 -23.89
N ALA A 31 2.50 -23.47 -23.96
CA ALA A 31 2.32 -24.89 -24.23
C ALA A 31 1.54 -25.59 -23.10
N PHE A 32 1.75 -25.19 -21.84
CA PHE A 32 1.02 -25.74 -20.71
C PHE A 32 -0.46 -25.29 -20.69
N ARG A 33 -0.74 -24.01 -20.99
CA ARG A 33 -2.12 -23.48 -20.99
C ARG A 33 -3.01 -24.04 -22.09
N SER A 34 -2.46 -24.35 -23.26
CA SER A 34 -3.24 -24.89 -24.38
C SER A 34 -3.67 -26.36 -24.18
N SER A 35 -2.97 -27.11 -23.32
CA SER A 35 -3.28 -28.52 -23.05
C SER A 35 -4.49 -28.74 -22.14
N VAL A 36 -4.92 -27.71 -21.40
CA VAL A 36 -6.02 -27.80 -20.40
C VAL A 36 -7.41 -27.62 -21.04
N ARG A 37 -7.51 -27.13 -22.29
CA ARG A 37 -8.79 -26.86 -22.95
C ARG A 37 -9.03 -27.74 -24.17
N LYS A 38 -9.20 -29.05 -23.96
CA LYS A 38 -9.93 -29.90 -24.91
C LYS A 38 -11.02 -30.71 -24.19
N PRO A 39 -12.32 -30.41 -24.40
CA PRO A 39 -13.38 -31.32 -24.04
C PRO A 39 -13.37 -32.44 -25.09
N ARG A 40 -12.63 -33.52 -24.83
CA ARG A 40 -12.58 -34.66 -25.75
C ARG A 40 -13.85 -35.48 -25.55
N GLY A 41 -14.71 -35.44 -26.57
CA GLY A 41 -15.99 -36.14 -26.63
C GLY A 41 -15.89 -37.62 -26.23
N VAL A 42 -16.89 -38.03 -25.46
CA VAL A 42 -17.11 -39.38 -24.97
C VAL A 42 -17.27 -40.33 -26.17
N LYS A 43 -16.34 -41.28 -26.30
CA LYS A 43 -16.58 -42.57 -26.97
C LYS A 43 -16.27 -43.65 -25.94
N ALA A 44 -17.30 -44.39 -25.52
CA ALA A 44 -17.16 -45.60 -24.72
C ALA A 44 -16.53 -46.72 -25.56
N PRO A 45 -15.62 -47.52 -24.98
CA PRO A 45 -15.71 -48.98 -25.14
C PRO A 45 -15.25 -49.73 -23.85
N PRO A 46 -15.21 -51.08 -23.83
CA PRO A 46 -16.10 -51.93 -23.06
C PRO A 46 -15.51 -52.41 -21.71
N VAL A 47 -16.39 -53.01 -20.92
CA VAL A 47 -16.18 -53.64 -19.61
C VAL A 47 -14.87 -54.43 -19.52
N SER A 48 -14.04 -54.08 -18.53
CA SER A 48 -13.08 -54.96 -17.86
C SER A 48 -12.80 -54.41 -16.46
N ALA A 49 -12.67 -55.32 -15.50
CA ALA A 49 -12.79 -55.09 -14.06
C ALA A 49 -11.56 -54.42 -13.39
N GLU A 50 -11.83 -53.86 -12.21
CA GLU A 50 -10.92 -53.54 -11.08
C GLU A 50 -9.97 -52.32 -11.16
N ALA A 51 -10.34 -51.26 -10.42
CA ALA A 51 -9.59 -50.70 -9.27
C ALA A 51 -10.10 -49.27 -8.93
N PRO A 52 -10.58 -48.97 -7.69
CA PRO A 52 -10.91 -47.61 -7.29
C PRO A 52 -9.62 -46.93 -6.82
N THR A 53 -8.84 -46.35 -7.73
CA THR A 53 -7.62 -45.62 -7.34
C THR A 53 -7.79 -44.12 -7.47
N SER A 54 -7.75 -43.50 -6.28
CA SER A 54 -7.49 -42.09 -6.00
C SER A 54 -8.42 -41.08 -6.66
N ALA A 55 -9.54 -40.82 -6.00
CA ALA A 55 -10.15 -39.49 -6.01
C ALA A 55 -9.04 -38.45 -5.80
N GLY A 56 -8.87 -37.55 -6.77
CA GLY A 56 -7.85 -36.52 -6.75
C GLY A 56 -7.94 -35.70 -5.47
N ALA A 57 -6.95 -35.85 -4.60
CA ALA A 57 -6.76 -34.98 -3.46
C ALA A 57 -6.43 -33.58 -4.00
N SER A 58 -7.43 -32.72 -4.05
CA SER A 58 -7.24 -31.31 -4.36
C SER A 58 -6.34 -30.71 -3.27
N THR A 59 -5.18 -30.19 -3.67
CA THR A 59 -4.27 -29.48 -2.75
C THR A 59 -5.04 -28.32 -2.12
N ARG A 60 -5.40 -28.47 -0.83
CA ARG A 60 -6.11 -27.43 -0.10
C ARG A 60 -5.17 -26.24 0.05
N ALA A 61 -5.42 -25.18 -0.72
CA ALA A 61 -4.68 -23.94 -0.61
C ALA A 61 -4.86 -23.36 0.80
N TYR A 62 -3.77 -23.24 1.55
CA TYR A 62 -3.77 -22.64 2.87
C TYR A 62 -4.11 -21.14 2.74
N ARG A 63 -5.16 -20.69 3.45
CA ARG A 63 -5.49 -19.27 3.61
C ARG A 63 -4.94 -18.79 4.95
N PRO A 64 -3.91 -17.93 4.98
CA PRO A 64 -3.45 -17.32 6.21
C PRO A 64 -4.56 -16.46 6.80
N GLU A 65 -4.85 -16.63 8.09
CA GLU A 65 -5.78 -15.75 8.81
C GLU A 65 -5.09 -14.42 9.13
N MET A 66 -5.75 -13.31 8.77
CA MET A 66 -5.23 -11.97 9.03
C MET A 66 -5.64 -11.53 10.44
N ALA A 67 -4.69 -11.51 11.38
CA ALA A 67 -4.95 -11.06 12.75
C ALA A 67 -5.38 -9.59 12.80
N ARG A 68 -6.32 -9.22 13.70
CA ARG A 68 -6.84 -7.84 13.83
C ARG A 68 -5.76 -6.76 14.08
N GLY A 69 -4.65 -7.15 14.71
CA GLY A 69 -3.48 -6.30 14.97
C GLY A 69 -2.42 -6.29 13.86
N TRP A 70 -2.74 -6.75 12.64
CA TRP A 70 -1.78 -6.87 11.53
C TRP A 70 -1.04 -5.55 11.24
N TRP A 71 -1.71 -4.42 11.45
CA TRP A 71 -1.19 -3.08 11.20
C TRP A 71 -0.09 -2.65 12.19
N LEU A 72 -0.01 -3.27 13.36
CA LEU A 72 1.05 -3.04 14.35
C LEU A 72 2.34 -3.81 14.03
N ARG A 73 2.29 -4.76 13.10
CA ARG A 73 3.42 -5.66 12.81
C ARG A 73 4.57 -4.97 12.09
N GLN A 74 4.28 -3.91 11.32
CA GLN A 74 5.29 -3.16 10.58
C GLN A 74 4.98 -1.66 10.59
N ARG A 75 6.04 -0.84 10.68
CA ARG A 75 5.95 0.62 10.69
C ARG A 75 5.19 1.18 9.48
N HIS A 76 5.34 0.59 8.30
CA HIS A 76 4.64 1.02 7.09
C HIS A 76 3.11 0.88 7.21
N TYR A 77 2.63 -0.23 7.77
CA TYR A 77 1.18 -0.43 7.98
C TYR A 77 0.63 0.48 9.08
N PHE A 78 1.43 0.73 10.12
CA PHE A 78 1.07 1.68 11.16
C PHE A 78 0.94 3.11 10.59
N LEU A 79 1.93 3.57 9.82
CA LEU A 79 1.90 4.90 9.19
C LEU A 79 0.75 5.05 8.19
N TYR A 80 0.40 3.96 7.49
CA TYR A 80 -0.80 3.91 6.65
C TYR A 80 -2.08 4.10 7.49
N MET A 81 -2.24 3.38 8.59
CA MET A 81 -3.40 3.55 9.47
C MET A 81 -3.47 4.96 10.06
N VAL A 82 -2.34 5.52 10.48
CA VAL A 82 -2.27 6.91 10.98
C VAL A 82 -2.67 7.89 9.89
N ARG A 83 -2.25 7.66 8.64
CA ARG A 83 -2.64 8.50 7.49
C ARG A 83 -4.15 8.50 7.29
N GLU A 84 -4.78 7.33 7.27
CA GLU A 84 -6.25 7.25 7.15
C GLU A 84 -6.94 7.88 8.38
N PHE A 85 -6.38 7.69 9.57
CA PHE A 85 -6.92 8.25 10.80
C PHE A 85 -6.94 9.77 10.82
N THR A 86 -6.00 10.46 10.12
CA THR A 86 -5.97 11.93 10.05
C THR A 86 -7.25 12.56 9.51
N ALA A 87 -8.07 11.82 8.75
CA ALA A 87 -9.34 12.31 8.24
C ALA A 87 -10.34 12.63 9.35
N VAL A 88 -10.34 11.89 10.46
CA VAL A 88 -11.28 12.07 11.57
C VAL A 88 -11.08 13.41 12.30
N PRO A 89 -9.89 13.73 12.86
CA PRO A 89 -9.65 15.01 13.51
C PRO A 89 -9.78 16.18 12.54
N MET A 90 -9.38 16.03 11.26
CA MET A 90 -9.60 17.07 10.26
C MET A 90 -11.07 17.34 10.00
N ALA A 91 -11.90 16.30 9.84
CA ALA A 91 -13.34 16.47 9.61
C ALA A 91 -14.02 17.17 10.81
N LEU A 92 -13.65 16.78 12.04
CA LEU A 92 -14.15 17.44 13.25
C LEU A 92 -13.75 18.92 13.31
N TRP A 93 -12.51 19.24 12.97
CA TRP A 93 -12.03 20.62 12.94
C TRP A 93 -12.71 21.44 11.84
N LEU A 94 -12.92 20.87 10.65
CA LEU A 94 -13.65 21.51 9.55
C LEU A 94 -15.11 21.78 9.92
N LEU A 95 -15.76 20.85 10.61
CA LEU A 95 -17.12 21.05 11.11
C LEU A 95 -17.17 22.20 12.12
N TRP A 96 -16.20 22.26 13.03
CA TRP A 96 -16.07 23.37 13.97
C TRP A 96 -15.83 24.70 13.25
N PHE A 97 -14.96 24.72 12.25
CA PHE A 97 -14.68 25.89 11.43
C PHE A 97 -15.94 26.41 10.72
N LEU A 98 -16.81 25.51 10.26
CA LEU A 98 -18.11 25.88 9.68
C LEU A 98 -19.03 26.57 10.70
N VAL A 99 -19.06 26.07 11.93
CA VAL A 99 -19.80 26.71 13.04
C VAL A 99 -19.24 28.10 13.36
N GLU A 100 -17.91 28.24 13.35
CA GLU A 100 -17.25 29.55 13.54
C GLU A 100 -17.61 30.54 12.43
N ILE A 101 -17.61 30.12 11.16
CA ILE A 101 -18.06 30.96 10.03
C ILE A 101 -19.52 31.39 10.22
N GLN A 102 -20.39 30.45 10.61
CA GLN A 102 -21.81 30.75 10.83
C GLN A 102 -21.99 31.74 11.99
N ARG A 103 -21.22 31.62 13.07
CA ARG A 103 -21.21 32.60 14.17
C ARG A 103 -20.68 33.97 13.72
N ALA A 104 -19.61 34.01 12.93
CA ALA A 104 -19.06 35.24 12.38
C ALA A 104 -20.07 35.96 11.46
N SER A 105 -20.92 35.22 10.74
CA SER A 105 -21.97 35.78 9.90
C SER A 105 -23.11 36.46 10.68
N ASN A 106 -23.30 36.13 11.96
CA ASN A 106 -24.34 36.71 12.83
C ASN A 106 -23.96 38.10 13.40
N GLY A 107 -22.82 38.66 12.97
CA GLY A 107 -22.40 40.03 13.26
C GLY A 107 -21.52 40.20 14.50
N PRO A 108 -20.87 41.39 14.67
CA PRO A 108 -19.81 41.60 15.66
C PRO A 108 -20.23 41.51 17.13
N LYS A 109 -21.53 41.56 17.42
CA LYS A 109 -22.07 41.58 18.80
C LYS A 109 -22.21 40.20 19.43
N GLY A 110 -22.11 39.12 18.64
CA GLY A 110 -22.23 37.73 19.11
C GLY A 110 -20.98 36.88 18.93
N TYR A 111 -19.89 37.46 18.39
CA TYR A 111 -18.66 36.72 18.11
C TYR A 111 -17.74 36.70 19.33
N TYR A 112 -17.83 35.62 20.10
CA TYR A 112 -16.86 35.30 21.14
C TYR A 112 -16.04 34.11 20.66
N PRO A 113 -14.81 34.33 20.17
CA PRO A 113 -13.97 33.24 19.72
C PRO A 113 -13.69 32.31 20.90
N HIS A 114 -13.96 31.01 20.71
CA HIS A 114 -13.68 29.97 21.71
C HIS A 114 -12.17 29.81 21.90
N SER A 115 -11.59 30.71 22.70
CA SER A 115 -10.15 30.80 22.96
C SER A 115 -9.75 29.96 24.17
N SER A 116 -10.48 28.87 24.44
CA SER A 116 -10.12 28.00 25.55
C SER A 116 -8.74 27.38 25.28
N PRO A 117 -7.84 27.30 26.27
CA PRO A 117 -6.53 26.69 26.08
C PRO A 117 -6.60 25.27 25.50
N GLY A 118 -7.64 24.51 25.88
CA GLY A 118 -7.91 23.17 25.34
C GLY A 118 -8.21 23.18 23.84
N PHE A 119 -8.96 24.17 23.34
CA PHE A 119 -9.25 24.29 21.91
C PHE A 119 -8.02 24.67 21.08
N VAL A 120 -7.12 25.51 21.64
CA VAL A 120 -5.85 25.84 21.00
C VAL A 120 -4.97 24.60 20.88
N VAL A 121 -4.83 23.82 21.96
CA VAL A 121 -4.07 22.56 21.94
C VAL A 121 -4.66 21.58 20.92
N PHE A 122 -6.00 21.43 20.89
CA PHE A 122 -6.67 20.61 19.90
C PHE A 122 -6.36 21.07 18.48
N SER A 123 -6.48 22.36 18.19
CA SER A 123 -6.20 22.92 16.85
C SER A 123 -4.75 22.72 16.43
N VAL A 124 -3.78 22.84 17.34
CA VAL A 124 -2.37 22.56 17.06
C VAL A 124 -2.15 21.08 16.74
N ILE A 125 -2.81 20.17 17.46
CA ILE A 125 -2.76 18.73 17.16
C ILE A 125 -3.34 18.45 15.78
N VAL A 126 -4.50 19.03 15.45
CA VAL A 126 -5.11 18.89 14.12
C VAL A 126 -4.20 19.47 13.04
N LEU A 127 -3.55 20.61 13.28
CA LEU A 127 -2.57 21.19 12.37
C LEU A 127 -1.41 20.21 12.11
N GLY A 128 -0.90 19.55 13.16
CA GLY A 128 0.10 18.49 13.01
C GLY A 128 -0.38 17.33 12.13
N PHE A 129 -1.62 16.88 12.32
CA PHE A 129 -2.23 15.86 11.45
C PHE A 129 -2.42 16.34 10.00
N ALA A 130 -2.82 17.61 9.80
CA ALA A 130 -2.98 18.19 8.48
C ALA A 130 -1.64 18.32 7.72
N LEU A 131 -0.56 18.67 8.42
CA LEU A 131 0.80 18.69 7.86
C LEU A 131 1.24 17.27 7.46
N TYR A 132 1.03 16.28 8.31
CA TYR A 132 1.32 14.88 7.99
C TYR A 132 0.49 14.37 6.80
N HIS A 133 -0.81 14.69 6.76
CA HIS A 133 -1.68 14.36 5.63
C HIS A 133 -1.20 15.01 4.32
N SER A 134 -0.84 16.29 4.36
CA SER A 134 -0.32 17.01 3.20
C SER A 134 0.99 16.40 2.70
N TYR A 135 1.93 16.11 3.60
CA TYR A 135 3.21 15.50 3.25
C TYR A 135 3.03 14.14 2.57
N THR A 136 2.21 13.26 3.15
CA THR A 136 1.96 11.94 2.57
C THR A 136 1.24 12.03 1.23
N PHE A 137 0.28 12.94 1.07
CA PHE A 137 -0.41 13.18 -0.20
C PHE A 137 0.54 13.68 -1.29
N LEU A 138 1.34 14.72 -1.00
CA LEU A 138 2.32 15.29 -1.94
C LEU A 138 3.39 14.26 -2.33
N SER A 139 3.83 13.44 -1.37
CA SER A 139 4.78 12.37 -1.63
C SER A 139 4.18 11.27 -2.52
N LEU A 140 2.90 10.92 -2.35
CA LEU A 140 2.22 9.92 -3.19
C LEU A 140 1.93 10.47 -4.59
N ALA A 141 1.64 11.76 -4.72
CA ALA A 141 1.31 12.37 -6.01
C ALA A 141 2.44 12.26 -7.04
N GLY A 142 3.71 12.31 -6.59
CA GLY A 142 4.86 12.06 -7.48
C GLY A 142 5.06 10.61 -7.91
N VAL A 143 4.39 9.66 -7.26
CA VAL A 143 4.36 8.23 -7.67
C VAL A 143 3.27 8.00 -8.72
N ILE A 144 2.12 8.67 -8.58
CA ILE A 144 0.96 8.50 -9.46
C ILE A 144 1.17 9.25 -10.78
N ILE A 145 1.72 10.46 -10.74
CA ILE A 145 1.93 11.29 -11.92
C ILE A 145 3.21 10.84 -12.62
N HIS A 146 3.07 10.14 -13.75
CA HIS A 146 4.19 9.73 -14.58
C HIS A 146 4.19 10.50 -15.89
N ILE A 147 5.16 11.41 -16.04
CA ILE A 147 5.37 12.17 -17.28
C ILE A 147 6.65 11.64 -17.94
N LYS A 148 6.51 11.15 -19.18
CA LYS A 148 7.63 10.56 -19.94
C LYS A 148 8.74 11.61 -20.10
N GLY A 149 9.95 11.26 -19.65
CA GLY A 149 11.13 12.14 -19.71
C GLY A 149 11.33 13.05 -18.48
N VAL A 150 10.42 13.04 -17.50
CA VAL A 150 10.56 13.81 -16.26
C VAL A 150 10.83 12.86 -15.10
N SER A 151 11.84 13.17 -14.28
CA SER A 151 12.10 12.39 -13.08
C SER A 151 10.98 12.58 -12.05
N SER A 152 10.53 11.49 -11.43
CA SER A 152 9.52 11.54 -10.35
C SER A 152 9.92 12.51 -9.23
N ARG A 153 11.23 12.67 -8.97
CA ARG A 153 11.77 13.60 -7.97
C ARG A 153 11.48 15.07 -8.30
N LEU A 154 11.50 15.47 -9.57
CA LEU A 154 11.16 16.83 -9.99
C LEU A 154 9.67 17.13 -9.78
N ILE A 155 8.80 16.13 -10.00
CA ILE A 155 7.36 16.25 -9.78
C ILE A 155 7.04 16.40 -8.29
N VAL A 156 7.72 15.62 -7.44
CA VAL A 156 7.60 15.78 -5.99
C VAL A 156 8.08 17.17 -5.56
N LEU A 157 9.26 17.59 -6.03
CA LEU A 157 9.84 18.89 -5.67
C LEU A 157 8.96 20.06 -6.10
N SER A 158 8.40 20.02 -7.31
CA SER A 158 7.53 21.10 -7.81
C SER A 158 6.26 21.25 -6.98
N GLN A 159 5.67 20.14 -6.54
CA GLN A 159 4.49 20.18 -5.69
C GLN A 159 4.81 20.67 -4.28
N PHE A 160 5.94 20.27 -3.70
CA PHE A 160 6.41 20.83 -2.42
C PHE A 160 6.71 22.33 -2.55
N ALA A 161 7.32 22.76 -3.65
CA ALA A 161 7.58 24.16 -3.92
C ALA A 161 6.27 24.96 -4.03
N LEU A 162 5.29 24.45 -4.77
CA LEU A 162 3.97 25.08 -4.90
C LEU A 162 3.26 25.18 -3.55
N TRP A 163 3.27 24.12 -2.76
CA TRP A 163 2.69 24.10 -1.42
C TRP A 163 3.35 25.11 -0.48
N PHE A 164 4.69 25.20 -0.52
CA PHE A 164 5.44 26.17 0.27
C PHE A 164 5.12 27.61 -0.14
N VAL A 165 5.12 27.90 -1.45
CA VAL A 165 4.77 29.23 -1.98
C VAL A 165 3.35 29.61 -1.59
N ALA A 166 2.38 28.72 -1.73
CA ALA A 166 1.00 28.97 -1.32
C ALA A 166 0.90 29.29 0.18
N SER A 167 1.63 28.55 1.03
CA SER A 167 1.68 28.79 2.47
C SER A 167 2.26 30.16 2.82
N VAL A 168 3.34 30.57 2.14
CA VAL A 168 3.96 31.90 2.32
C VAL A 168 3.02 33.02 1.88
N VAL A 169 2.34 32.87 0.74
CA VAL A 169 1.39 33.87 0.24
C VAL A 169 0.23 34.06 1.21
N ILE A 170 -0.33 32.96 1.75
CA ILE A 170 -1.41 33.02 2.74
C ILE A 170 -0.92 33.71 4.03
N ALA A 171 0.26 33.33 4.52
CA ALA A 171 0.83 33.95 5.72
C ALA A 171 1.08 35.46 5.52
N ALA A 172 1.62 35.85 4.36
CA ALA A 172 1.84 37.25 4.01
C ALA A 172 0.53 38.04 3.91
N ALA A 173 -0.51 37.46 3.30
CA ALA A 173 -1.83 38.07 3.23
C ALA A 173 -2.42 38.26 4.63
N LEU A 174 -2.38 37.24 5.49
CA LEU A 174 -2.90 37.32 6.86
C LEU A 174 -2.16 38.39 7.69
N ILE A 175 -0.83 38.46 7.59
CA ILE A 175 -0.03 39.49 8.26
C ILE A 175 -0.34 40.88 7.69
N GLY A 176 -0.50 40.99 6.37
CA GLY A 176 -0.85 42.24 5.70
C GLY A 176 -2.22 42.77 6.09
N PHE A 177 -3.22 41.90 6.24
CA PHE A 177 -4.57 42.26 6.72
C PHE A 177 -4.62 42.54 8.23
N ALA A 178 -3.67 42.01 9.00
CA ALA A 178 -3.59 42.21 10.45
C ALA A 178 -2.85 43.50 10.87
N ARG A 179 -2.28 44.24 9.90
CA ARG A 179 -1.64 45.55 10.11
C ARG A 179 -2.55 46.67 9.64
#